data_AF-A0A7C2WLG1-F1
#
_entry.id   AF-A0A7C2WLG1-F1
#
_cell.length_a   1.000
_cell.length_b   1.000
_cell.length_c   1.000
_cell.angle_alpha   90.00
_cell.angle_beta   90.00
_cell.angle_gamma   90.00
#
_symmetry.space_group_name_H-M   'P 1'
#
loop_
_entity.id
_entity.type
_entity.pdbx_description
1 polymer ?
#
loop_
_entity_poly.entity_id
_entity_poly.type
_entity_poly.pdbx_seq_one_letter_code
_entity_poly.pdbx_strand_id
1 'polypeptide(L)'
;GLDQVEVEPLVDAITGQRVKAANVIVIFVPHEYYLADPEMLDIQLIGRGPALVFRDRRAYLITWERIDLYRGITFETDSGQPFPLKPGTSWIEFVGSTSRIERSTDDAWSVRFHIP
;
A
#
# COMPACT_ATOMS: atom_id res chain seq x y z
N GLY A 1 -12.64 -11.93 20.37
CA GLY A 1 -13.05 -10.53 20.34
C GLY A 1 -12.09 -9.81 19.44
N LEU A 2 -12.55 -9.43 18.25
CA LEU A 2 -11.93 -8.40 17.45
C LEU A 2 -13.01 -7.34 17.33
N ASP A 3 -12.72 -6.13 17.79
CA ASP A 3 -13.63 -5.00 17.65
C ASP A 3 -14.01 -4.91 16.17
N GLN A 4 -15.31 -4.97 15.87
CA GLN A 4 -15.79 -4.70 14.53
C GLN A 4 -15.51 -3.23 14.26
N VAL A 5 -14.43 -2.95 13.52
CA VAL A 5 -14.20 -1.62 12.98
C VAL A 5 -15.27 -1.40 11.92
N GLU A 6 -16.20 -0.49 12.21
CA GLU A 6 -17.16 -0.02 11.23
C GLU A 6 -16.40 0.82 10.19
N VAL A 7 -16.39 0.32 8.95
CA VAL A 7 -15.71 0.98 7.83
C VAL A 7 -16.74 1.68 6.95
N GLU A 8 -16.58 2.98 6.78
CA GLU A 8 -17.37 3.75 5.82
C GLU A 8 -16.60 3.97 4.51
N PRO A 9 -17.29 3.99 3.36
CA PRO A 9 -16.65 4.32 2.09
C PRO A 9 -16.10 5.76 2.09
N LEU A 10 -14.90 5.95 1.55
CA LEU A 10 -14.36 7.30 1.31
C LEU A 10 -15.19 8.03 0.24
N VAL A 11 -15.73 9.20 0.58
CA VAL A 11 -16.56 10.04 -0.30
C VAL A 11 -15.88 11.38 -0.53
N ASP A 12 -15.84 11.81 -1.79
CA ASP A 12 -15.39 13.14 -2.18
C ASP A 12 -16.46 14.18 -1.76
N ALA A 13 -16.07 15.14 -0.91
CA ALA A 13 -17.02 16.10 -0.33
C ALA A 13 -17.61 17.09 -1.33
N ILE A 14 -16.93 17.37 -2.45
CA ILE A 14 -17.38 18.32 -3.48
C ILE A 14 -18.44 17.68 -4.37
N THR A 15 -18.21 16.42 -4.74
CA THR A 15 -19.06 15.69 -5.70
C THR A 15 -20.08 14.77 -5.03
N GLY A 16 -19.88 14.42 -3.76
CA GLY A 16 -20.66 13.41 -3.05
C GLY A 16 -20.45 11.98 -3.59
N GLN A 17 -19.47 11.76 -4.46
CA GLN A 17 -19.22 10.46 -5.07
C GLN A 17 -18.20 9.65 -4.27
N ARG A 18 -18.37 8.32 -4.24
CA ARG A 18 -17.36 7.42 -3.67
C ARG A 18 -16.05 7.56 -4.46
N VAL A 19 -14.95 7.71 -3.75
CA VAL A 19 -13.61 7.69 -4.35
C VAL A 19 -13.39 6.33 -4.99
N LYS A 20 -12.97 6.33 -6.26
CA LYS A 20 -12.65 5.13 -7.03
C LYS A 20 -11.22 5.22 -7.52
N ALA A 21 -10.52 4.10 -7.49
CA ALA A 21 -9.20 3.97 -8.07
C ALA A 21 -9.19 2.81 -9.08
N ALA A 22 -8.44 2.98 -10.17
CA ALA A 22 -8.14 1.91 -11.13
C ALA A 22 -7.15 0.90 -10.54
N ASN A 23 -6.28 1.36 -9.63
CA ASN A 23 -5.31 0.56 -8.89
C ASN A 23 -5.31 1.00 -7.42
N VAL A 24 -5.29 0.05 -6.48
CA VAL A 24 -4.94 0.32 -5.08
C VAL A 24 -3.65 -0.43 -4.77
N ILE A 25 -2.64 0.26 -4.26
CA ILE A 25 -1.29 -0.25 -4.09
C ILE A 25 -0.89 -0.06 -2.64
N VAL A 26 -0.63 -1.15 -1.93
CA VAL A 26 -0.05 -1.11 -0.58
C VAL A 26 1.44 -1.41 -0.71
N ILE A 27 2.29 -0.48 -0.31
CA ILE A 27 3.75 -0.58 -0.39
C ILE A 27 4.30 -0.78 1.01
N PHE A 28 5.02 -1.89 1.21
CA PHE A 28 5.65 -2.22 2.48
C PHE A 28 7.06 -1.63 2.48
N VAL A 29 7.27 -0.64 3.34
CA VAL A 29 8.50 0.15 3.42
C VAL A 29 9.07 0.13 4.85
N PRO A 30 10.40 0.15 5.03
CA PRO A 30 10.96 0.31 6.37
C PRO A 30 10.49 1.62 6.99
N HIS A 31 9.95 1.54 8.20
CA HIS A 31 9.78 2.68 9.08
C HIS A 31 10.89 2.59 10.12
N GLU A 32 11.47 3.71 10.48
CA GLU A 32 12.54 3.78 11.48
C GLU A 32 12.24 4.91 12.47
N TYR A 33 12.56 4.72 13.74
CA TYR A 33 12.46 5.79 14.72
C TYR A 33 13.52 6.84 14.44
N TYR A 34 13.09 8.04 14.05
CA TYR A 34 13.95 9.21 14.02
C TYR A 34 14.06 9.82 15.43
N LEU A 35 12.93 9.96 16.12
CA LEU A 35 12.84 10.35 17.52
C LEU A 35 11.79 9.48 18.22
N ALA A 36 12.08 9.05 19.45
CA ALA A 36 11.16 8.24 20.24
C ALA A 36 10.16 9.10 21.03
N ASP A 37 10.53 10.33 21.40
CA ASP A 37 9.67 11.26 22.14
C ASP A 37 10.00 12.73 21.78
N PRO A 38 9.10 13.47 21.10
CA PRO A 38 7.86 12.96 20.51
C PRO A 38 8.15 11.92 19.43
N GLU A 39 7.25 10.95 19.26
CA GLU A 39 7.40 9.91 18.24
C GLU A 39 7.43 10.53 16.83
N MET A 40 8.55 10.35 16.15
CA MET A 40 8.74 10.71 14.76
C MET A 40 9.37 9.55 14.02
N LEU A 41 8.68 9.08 12.99
CA LEU A 41 9.14 8.00 12.12
C LEU A 41 9.73 8.58 10.85
N ASP A 42 10.86 8.01 10.42
CA ASP A 42 11.38 8.17 9.07
C ASP A 42 10.89 7.00 8.20
N ILE A 43 10.38 7.33 7.00
CA ILE A 43 9.81 6.37 6.06
C ILE A 43 10.80 6.20 4.91
N GLN A 44 11.48 5.05 4.86
CA GLN A 44 12.55 4.80 3.89
C GLN A 44 11.98 4.45 2.51
N LEU A 45 11.83 5.46 1.65
CA LEU A 45 11.25 5.33 0.31
C LEU A 45 12.25 5.01 -0.80
N ILE A 46 13.56 5.02 -0.53
CA ILE A 46 14.59 4.54 -1.46
C ILE A 46 14.92 3.10 -1.09
N GLY A 47 14.80 2.20 -2.06
CA GLY A 47 15.02 0.78 -1.81
C GLY A 47 14.09 -0.10 -2.65
N ARG A 48 13.85 -1.30 -2.14
CA ARG A 48 13.07 -2.35 -2.80
C ARG A 48 12.33 -3.16 -1.75
N GLY A 49 11.13 -3.61 -2.06
CA GLY A 49 10.34 -4.43 -1.15
C GLY A 49 9.04 -4.95 -1.74
N PRO A 50 8.22 -5.66 -0.96
CA PRO A 50 6.96 -6.19 -1.44
C PRO A 50 5.90 -5.09 -1.57
N ALA A 51 5.02 -5.24 -2.56
CA ALA A 51 3.82 -4.44 -2.69
C ALA A 51 2.61 -5.33 -3.04
N LEU A 52 1.44 -5.00 -2.50
CA LEU A 52 0.17 -5.65 -2.79
C LEU A 52 -0.67 -4.72 -3.68
N VAL A 53 -0.95 -5.15 -4.90
CA VAL A 53 -1.73 -4.36 -5.86
C VAL A 53 -3.09 -4.99 -6.09
N PHE A 54 -4.15 -4.20 -5.89
CA PHE A 54 -5.51 -4.52 -6.28
C PHE A 54 -5.83 -3.86 -7.61
N ARG A 55 -6.08 -4.70 -8.63
CA ARG A 55 -6.40 -4.26 -9.98
C ARG A 55 -7.26 -5.32 -10.67
N ASP A 56 -8.26 -4.89 -11.44
CA ASP A 56 -9.14 -5.80 -12.21
C ASP A 56 -9.75 -6.92 -11.36
N ARG A 57 -10.16 -6.56 -10.12
CA ARG A 57 -10.71 -7.48 -9.10
C ARG A 57 -9.78 -8.63 -8.70
N ARG A 58 -8.48 -8.45 -8.90
CA ARG A 58 -7.44 -9.40 -8.48
C ARG A 58 -6.44 -8.69 -7.58
N ALA A 59 -5.84 -9.47 -6.68
CA ALA A 59 -4.71 -9.05 -5.87
C ALA A 59 -3.42 -9.63 -6.47
N TYR A 60 -2.38 -8.82 -6.58
CA TYR A 60 -1.07 -9.19 -7.09
C TYR A 60 -0.03 -8.85 -6.02
N LEU A 61 0.72 -9.85 -5.58
CA LEU A 61 1.92 -9.62 -4.79
C LEU A 61 3.08 -9.41 -5.76
N ILE A 62 3.69 -8.23 -5.70
CA ILE A 62 4.72 -7.77 -6.63
C ILE A 62 5.87 -7.13 -5.85
N THR A 63 6.90 -6.68 -6.57
CA THR A 63 8.02 -5.95 -5.99
C THR A 63 7.97 -4.48 -6.38
N TRP A 64 8.12 -3.57 -5.42
CA TRP A 64 8.37 -2.15 -5.68
C TRP A 64 9.86 -1.87 -5.66
N GLU A 65 10.31 -0.89 -6.43
CA GLU A 65 11.67 -0.36 -6.35
C GLU A 65 11.68 1.16 -6.52
N ARG A 66 12.56 1.85 -5.81
CA ARG A 66 12.95 3.23 -6.09
C ARG A 66 14.45 3.37 -5.88
N ILE A 67 15.16 3.65 -6.97
CA ILE A 67 16.62 3.66 -6.99
C ILE A 67 17.21 4.89 -6.29
N ASP A 68 16.58 6.05 -6.45
CA ASP A 68 17.02 7.32 -5.88
C ASP A 68 15.89 8.35 -5.79
N LEU A 69 16.19 9.53 -5.24
CA LEU A 69 15.22 10.61 -5.05
C LEU A 69 14.69 11.21 -6.37
N TYR A 70 15.44 11.12 -7.47
CA TYR A 70 15.11 11.70 -8.77
C TYR A 70 14.26 10.76 -9.62
N ARG A 71 14.11 9.50 -9.21
CA ARG A 71 13.28 8.49 -9.88
C ARG A 71 12.02 8.19 -9.08
N GLY A 72 10.94 7.91 -9.81
CA GLY A 72 9.69 7.42 -9.22
C GLY A 72 9.78 5.96 -8.82
N ILE A 73 8.77 5.50 -8.08
CA ILE A 73 8.60 4.08 -7.73
C ILE A 73 8.22 3.30 -9.00
N THR A 74 8.92 2.20 -9.24
CA THR A 74 8.62 1.20 -10.26
C THR A 74 8.06 -0.07 -9.62
N PHE A 75 7.40 -0.89 -10.45
CA PHE A 75 6.75 -2.13 -10.02
C PHE A 75 7.17 -3.27 -10.94
N GLU A 76 7.49 -4.41 -10.36
CA GLU A 76 7.98 -5.60 -11.06
C GLU A 76 7.21 -6.86 -10.61
N THR A 77 6.98 -7.77 -11.55
CA THR A 77 6.51 -9.12 -11.25
C THR A 77 7.57 -9.92 -10.48
N ASP A 78 7.17 -11.07 -9.96
CA ASP A 78 8.08 -12.08 -9.40
C ASP A 78 9.19 -12.52 -10.38
N SER A 79 8.89 -12.50 -11.68
CA SER A 79 9.84 -12.79 -12.76
C SER A 79 10.76 -11.61 -13.13
N GLY A 80 10.70 -10.48 -12.41
CA GLY A 80 11.49 -9.28 -12.68
C GLY A 80 11.07 -8.50 -13.93
N GLN A 81 9.87 -8.73 -14.46
CA GLN A 81 9.34 -7.97 -15.58
C GLN A 81 8.54 -6.77 -15.07
N PRO A 82 8.49 -5.63 -15.78
CA PRO A 82 7.66 -4.50 -15.37
C PRO A 82 6.20 -4.91 -15.17
N PHE A 83 5.63 -4.59 -14.02
CA PHE A 83 4.22 -4.80 -13.74
C PHE A 83 3.42 -3.59 -14.25
N PRO A 84 2.59 -3.74 -15.30
CA PRO A 84 1.81 -2.62 -15.82
C PRO A 84 0.72 -2.25 -14.81
N LEU A 85 0.43 -0.96 -14.63
CA LEU A 85 -0.77 -0.51 -13.92
C LEU A 85 -1.92 -0.28 -14.91
N LYS A 86 -3.17 -0.35 -14.43
CA LYS A 86 -4.33 0.02 -15.25
C LYS A 86 -4.32 1.53 -15.49
N PRO A 87 -4.62 2.01 -16.71
CA PRO A 87 -4.84 3.44 -16.95
C PRO A 87 -5.93 4.00 -16.02
N GLY A 88 -5.64 5.14 -15.39
CA GLY A 88 -6.53 5.81 -14.43
C GLY A 88 -5.84 6.11 -13.10
N THR A 89 -6.63 6.48 -12.10
CA THR A 89 -6.12 6.86 -10.78
C THR A 89 -5.56 5.66 -10.02
N SER A 90 -4.39 5.83 -9.41
CA SER A 90 -3.83 4.89 -8.45
C SER A 90 -3.88 5.50 -7.05
N TRP A 91 -4.32 4.70 -6.08
CA TRP A 91 -4.16 5.01 -4.66
C TRP A 91 -2.95 4.25 -4.13
N ILE A 92 -2.04 4.92 -3.42
CA ILE A 92 -0.86 4.31 -2.82
C ILE A 92 -0.94 4.51 -1.31
N GLU A 93 -0.83 3.42 -0.56
CA GLU A 93 -0.71 3.41 0.90
C GLU A 93 0.68 2.89 1.28
N PHE A 94 1.44 3.65 2.06
CA PHE A 94 2.73 3.20 2.60
C PHE A 94 2.50 2.63 4.01
N VAL A 95 2.92 1.38 4.21
CA VAL A 95 2.81 0.70 5.50
C VAL A 95 4.18 0.21 5.95
N GLY A 96 4.37 0.08 7.26
CA GLY A 96 5.61 -0.45 7.81
C GLY A 96 5.89 -1.85 7.26
N SER A 97 7.15 -2.16 6.98
CA SER A 97 7.59 -3.43 6.39
C SER A 97 7.22 -4.67 7.23
N THR A 98 6.94 -4.47 8.52
CA THR A 98 6.47 -5.49 9.47
C THR A 98 4.95 -5.69 9.45
N SER A 99 4.21 -4.85 8.72
CA SER A 99 2.76 -4.98 8.54
C SER A 99 2.41 -6.30 7.85
N ARG A 100 1.23 -6.84 8.17
CA ARG A 100 0.84 -8.18 7.71
C ARG A 100 -0.40 -8.14 6.85
N ILE A 101 -0.34 -8.85 5.73
CA ILE A 101 -1.51 -9.11 4.90
C ILE A 101 -2.33 -10.22 5.59
N GLU A 102 -3.56 -9.90 5.93
CA GLU A 102 -4.55 -10.84 6.46
C GLU A 102 -5.61 -11.04 5.37
N ARG A 103 -5.87 -12.29 4.99
CA ARG A 103 -6.92 -12.64 4.02
C ARG A 103 -8.10 -13.24 4.77
N SER A 104 -9.28 -12.65 4.60
CA SER A 104 -10.53 -13.30 4.99
C SER A 104 -10.99 -14.26 3.90
N THR A 105 -11.78 -15.26 4.27
CA THR A 105 -12.36 -16.25 3.36
C THR A 105 -13.29 -15.66 2.30
N ASP A 106 -13.80 -14.44 2.54
CA ASP A 106 -14.90 -13.84 1.76
C ASP A 106 -14.40 -12.88 0.67
N ASP A 107 -13.25 -13.17 0.05
CA ASP A 107 -12.55 -12.31 -0.92
C ASP A 107 -12.19 -10.90 -0.40
N ALA A 108 -12.26 -10.70 0.92
CA ALA A 108 -11.82 -9.49 1.59
C ALA A 108 -10.34 -9.60 1.99
N TRP A 109 -9.59 -8.52 1.72
CA TRP A 109 -8.20 -8.37 2.12
C TRP A 109 -8.11 -7.27 3.17
N SER A 110 -7.34 -7.52 4.23
CA SER A 110 -6.95 -6.52 5.21
C SER A 110 -5.43 -6.48 5.33
N VAL A 111 -4.90 -5.31 5.67
CA VAL A 111 -3.50 -5.15 6.05
C VAL A 111 -3.49 -4.65 7.49
N ARG A 112 -2.95 -5.46 8.41
CA ARG A 112 -2.76 -5.05 9.79
C ARG A 112 -1.51 -4.20 9.87
N PHE A 113 -1.71 -2.90 10.05
CA PHE A 113 -0.63 -1.93 10.20
C PHE A 113 0.18 -2.24 11.47
N HIS A 114 1.51 -2.20 11.33
CA HIS A 114 2.45 -2.30 12.43
C HIS A 114 3.52 -1.21 12.30
N ILE A 115 3.87 -0.63 13.45
CA ILE A 115 5.02 0.25 13.63
C ILE A 115 6.15 -0.62 14.22
N PRO A 116 7.44 -0.36 13.88
CA PRO A 116 8.58 -1.04 14.47
C PRO A 116 8.61 -1.07 16.00
#